data_AF-A0A563CAS2-F1
#
_entry.id   AF-A0A563CAS2-F1
#
_cell.length_a   1.000
_cell.length_b   1.000
_cell.length_c   1.000
_cell.angle_alpha   90.00
_cell.angle_beta   90.00
_cell.angle_gamma   90.00
#
_symmetry.space_group_name_H-M   'P 1'
#
loop_
_entity.id
_entity.type
_entity.pdbx_description
1 polymer ?
#
loop_
_entity_poly.entity_id
_entity_poly.type
_entity_poly.pdbx_seq_one_letter_code
_entity_poly.pdbx_strand_id
1 'polypeptide(L)'
;MKTALIGYTGFVGGNIKNQHEFDDYYNSKNIADIEGQEYDLVVSAANRAEMWRINQEPEVDRAEIEDFISHIKKVKIKKLVLISTVGVYKNPN
;
A
#
# COMPACT_ATOMS: atom_id res chain seq x y z
N MET A 1 15.90 4.83 -12.32
CA MET A 1 14.98 5.21 -11.22
C MET A 1 14.52 3.91 -10.62
N LYS A 2 14.85 3.60 -9.36
CA LYS A 2 14.42 2.35 -8.71
C LYS A 2 13.01 2.55 -8.13
N THR A 3 12.08 1.67 -8.49
CA THR A 3 10.65 1.82 -8.25
C THR A 3 10.03 0.58 -7.61
N ALA A 4 9.01 0.77 -6.78
CA ALA A 4 8.24 -0.33 -6.22
C ALA A 4 6.74 -0.08 -6.22
N LEU A 5 5.98 -1.17 -6.38
CA LEU A 5 4.53 -1.19 -6.25
C LEU A 5 4.09 -2.10 -5.10
N ILE A 6 3.34 -1.53 -4.15
CA ILE A 6 2.75 -2.26 -3.02
C ILE A 6 1.25 -2.44 -3.25
N GLY A 7 0.73 -3.65 -3.02
CA GLY A 7 -0.66 -4.02 -3.27
C GLY A 7 -0.94 -4.50 -4.70
N TYR A 8 0.09 -4.99 -5.42
CA TYR A 8 0.01 -5.33 -6.85
C TYR A 8 -0.98 -6.46 -7.22
N THR A 9 -1.44 -7.23 -6.24
CA THR A 9 -2.44 -8.30 -6.43
C THR A 9 -3.88 -7.81 -6.26
N GLY A 10 -4.08 -6.60 -5.74
CA GLY A 10 -5.40 -5.99 -5.56
C GLY A 10 -5.96 -5.40 -6.86
N PHE A 11 -7.22 -4.95 -6.84
CA PHE A 11 -7.87 -4.38 -8.03
C PHE A 11 -7.11 -3.18 -8.61
N VAL A 12 -6.81 -2.17 -7.78
CA VAL A 12 -6.09 -0.97 -8.23
C VAL A 12 -4.63 -1.28 -8.56
N GLY A 13 -3.92 -1.97 -7.67
CA GLY A 13 -2.52 -2.32 -7.89
C GLY A 13 -2.29 -3.19 -9.13
N GLY A 14 -3.19 -4.14 -9.41
CA GLY A 14 -3.13 -4.96 -10.63
C GLY A 14 -3.31 -4.12 -11.90
N ASN A 15 -4.21 -3.14 -11.89
CA ASN A 15 -4.38 -2.22 -13.01
C ASN A 15 -3.17 -1.30 -13.21
N ILE A 16 -2.53 -0.85 -12.12
CA ILE A 16 -1.28 -0.06 -12.20
C ILE A 16 -0.15 -0.91 -12.78
N LYS A 17 0.03 -2.15 -12.27
CA LYS A 17 1.03 -3.11 -12.76
C LYS A 17 0.89 -3.39 -14.26
N ASN A 18 -0.33 -3.49 -14.77
CA ASN A 18 -0.57 -3.75 -16.19
C ASN A 18 -0.25 -2.55 -17.09
N GLN A 19 -0.16 -1.34 -16.54
CA GLN A 19 0.12 -0.11 -17.29
C GLN A 19 1.58 0.32 -17.18
N HIS A 20 2.30 -0.11 -16.14
CA HIS A 20 3.69 0.26 -15.90
C HIS A 20 4.43 -0.86 -15.16
N GLU A 21 5.63 -1.18 -15.62
CA GLU A 21 6.54 -2.07 -14.91
C GLU A 21 7.24 -1.33 -13.77
N PHE A 22 7.30 -1.98 -12.61
CA PHE A 22 8.09 -1.59 -11.46
C PHE A 22 9.23 -2.58 -11.26
N ASP A 23 10.31 -2.15 -10.60
CA ASP A 23 11.45 -3.02 -10.30
C ASP A 23 11.08 -4.07 -9.25
N ASP A 24 10.35 -3.67 -8.20
CA ASP A 24 9.95 -4.56 -7.11
C ASP A 24 8.44 -4.50 -6.82
N TYR A 25 7.89 -5.63 -6.34
CA TYR A 25 6.46 -5.81 -6.07
C TYR A 25 6.20 -6.39 -4.68
N TYR A 26 5.33 -5.74 -3.91
CA TYR A 26 5.03 -6.12 -2.53
C TYR A 26 3.53 -6.29 -2.27
N ASN A 27 3.17 -7.23 -1.41
CA ASN A 27 1.84 -7.44 -0.85
C ASN A 27 1.97 -7.91 0.61
N SER A 28 0.86 -8.23 1.27
CA SER A 28 0.87 -8.64 2.68
C SER A 28 1.73 -9.87 3.00
N LYS A 29 2.07 -10.70 2.01
CA LYS A 29 2.88 -11.91 2.21
C LYS A 29 4.39 -11.66 2.20
N ASN A 30 4.83 -10.57 1.57
CA ASN A 30 6.25 -10.29 1.34
C ASN A 30 6.64 -8.84 1.66
N ILE A 31 5.77 -8.07 2.32
CA ILE A 31 6.06 -6.66 2.64
C ILE A 31 7.33 -6.51 3.48
N ALA A 32 7.70 -7.51 4.30
CA ALA A 32 8.95 -7.50 5.07
C ALA A 32 10.21 -7.40 4.19
N ASP A 33 10.16 -7.86 2.94
CA ASP A 33 11.32 -7.85 2.03
C ASP A 33 11.66 -6.43 1.53
N ILE A 34 10.78 -5.45 1.76
CA ILE A 34 11.05 -4.03 1.44
C ILE A 34 12.02 -3.38 2.44
N GLU A 35 12.17 -3.96 3.63
CA GLU A 35 13.00 -3.38 4.70
C GLU A 35 14.46 -3.23 4.25
N GLY A 36 15.07 -2.07 4.55
CA GLY A 36 16.45 -1.79 4.17
C GLY A 36 16.67 -1.44 2.69
N GLN A 37 15.63 -1.52 1.86
CA GLN A 37 15.70 -1.10 0.46
C GLN A 37 15.71 0.43 0.31
N GLU A 38 16.13 0.88 -0.86
CA GLU A 38 16.10 2.28 -1.27
C GLU A 38 15.38 2.43 -2.62
N TYR A 39 14.47 3.40 -2.71
CA TYR A 39 13.65 3.67 -3.89
C TYR A 39 13.57 5.16 -4.21
N ASP A 40 13.53 5.47 -5.50
CA ASP A 40 13.18 6.80 -6.01
C ASP A 40 11.67 7.04 -5.96
N LEU A 41 10.87 6.00 -6.26
CA LEU A 41 9.41 6.05 -6.24
C LEU A 41 8.82 4.77 -5.65
N VAL A 42 7.91 4.91 -4.70
CA VAL A 42 7.04 3.83 -4.23
C VAL A 42 5.60 4.24 -4.44
N VAL A 43 4.80 3.38 -5.07
CA VAL A 43 3.35 3.54 -5.20
C VAL A 43 2.69 2.48 -4.32
N SER A 44 1.82 2.89 -3.40
CA SER A 44 1.09 1.98 -2.51
C SER A 44 -0.40 2.01 -2.80
N ALA A 45 -0.94 0.84 -3.13
CA ALA A 45 -2.37 0.52 -3.16
C ALA A 45 -2.68 -0.63 -2.19
N ALA A 46 -1.97 -0.67 -1.06
CA ALA A 46 -1.98 -1.80 -0.12
C ALA A 46 -3.20 -1.80 0.83
N ASN A 47 -3.76 -0.63 1.11
CA ASN A 47 -4.86 -0.49 2.08
C ASN A 47 -6.15 -1.12 1.57
N ARG A 48 -6.92 -1.70 2.50
CA ARG A 48 -8.23 -2.26 2.21
C ARG A 48 -9.26 -1.17 1.94
N ALA A 49 -10.23 -1.49 1.10
CA ALA A 49 -11.39 -0.64 0.82
C ALA A 49 -12.73 -1.30 1.22
N GLU A 50 -12.67 -2.52 1.78
CA GLU A 50 -13.83 -3.33 2.14
C GLU A 50 -14.51 -2.80 3.43
N MET A 51 -15.31 -1.74 3.29
CA MET A 51 -15.93 -1.04 4.42
C MET A 51 -16.70 -1.96 5.36
N TRP A 52 -17.35 -3.02 4.85
CA TRP A 52 -18.07 -3.98 5.68
C TRP A 52 -17.14 -4.69 6.69
N ARG A 53 -15.94 -5.09 6.27
CA ARG A 53 -14.94 -5.73 7.12
C ARG A 53 -14.33 -4.73 8.08
N ILE A 54 -13.97 -3.55 7.58
CA ILE A 54 -13.38 -2.47 8.38
C ILE A 54 -14.32 -2.06 9.52
N ASN A 55 -15.62 -1.94 9.23
CA ASN A 55 -16.62 -1.60 10.24
C ASN A 55 -16.86 -2.73 11.26
N GLN A 56 -16.71 -3.99 10.84
CA GLN A 56 -16.88 -5.15 11.72
C GLN A 56 -15.66 -5.38 12.62
N GLU A 57 -14.45 -5.14 12.10
CA GLU A 57 -13.17 -5.43 12.75
C GLU A 57 -12.20 -4.22 12.69
N PRO A 58 -12.57 -3.05 13.26
CA PRO A 58 -11.80 -1.82 13.10
C PRO A 58 -10.40 -1.91 13.75
N GLU A 59 -10.27 -2.63 14.85
CA GLU A 59 -8.98 -2.82 15.53
C GLU A 59 -8.03 -3.71 14.71
N VAL A 60 -8.56 -4.69 13.97
CA VAL A 60 -7.76 -5.53 13.07
C VAL A 60 -7.27 -4.71 11.88
N ASP A 61 -8.15 -3.91 11.27
CA ASP A 61 -7.76 -2.99 10.19
C ASP A 61 -6.69 -2.00 10.64
N ARG A 62 -6.85 -1.43 11.84
CA ARG A 62 -5.84 -0.55 12.45
C ARG A 62 -4.50 -1.26 12.67
N ALA A 63 -4.51 -2.49 13.17
CA ALA A 63 -3.29 -3.27 13.39
C ALA A 63 -2.58 -3.59 12.06
N GLU A 64 -3.33 -3.96 11.00
CA GLU A 64 -2.80 -4.18 9.65
C GLU A 64 -2.13 -2.89 9.09
N ILE A 65 -2.72 -1.71 9.35
CA ILE A 65 -2.15 -0.42 8.94
C ILE A 65 -0.87 -0.08 9.71
N GLU A 66 -0.84 -0.28 11.03
CA GLU A 66 0.34 -0.02 11.86
C GLU A 66 1.50 -0.96 11.50
N ASP A 67 1.22 -2.23 11.24
CA ASP A 67 2.19 -3.21 10.75
C ASP A 67 2.79 -2.76 9.41
N PHE A 68 1.94 -2.38 8.46
CA PHE A 68 2.39 -1.81 7.18
C PHE A 68 3.29 -0.58 7.38
N ILE A 69 2.87 0.38 8.21
CA ILE A 69 3.66 1.59 8.52
C ILE A 69 5.02 1.21 9.12
N SER A 70 5.09 0.16 9.95
CA SER A 70 6.33 -0.30 10.59
C SER A 70 7.37 -0.76 9.57
N HIS A 71 6.95 -1.45 8.50
CA HIS A 71 7.82 -1.85 7.39
C HIS A 71 8.27 -0.62 6.59
N ILE A 72 7.35 0.27 6.23
CA ILE A 72 7.66 1.46 5.41
C ILE A 72 8.65 2.40 6.12
N LYS A 73 8.58 2.52 7.45
CA LYS A 73 9.55 3.30 8.24
C LYS A 73 11.00 2.82 8.12
N LYS A 74 11.22 1.58 7.67
CA LYS A 74 12.55 0.97 7.51
C LYS A 74 13.08 1.04 6.07
N VAL A 75 12.42 1.79 5.20
CA VAL A 75 12.76 1.96 3.77
C VAL A 75 13.21 3.39 3.52
N LYS A 76 14.21 3.59 2.66
CA LYS A 76 14.55 4.92 2.15
C LYS A 76 13.76 5.19 0.88
N ILE A 77 12.86 6.17 0.90
CA ILE A 77 11.97 6.48 -0.21
C ILE A 77 12.08 7.97 -0.55
N LYS A 78 12.44 8.32 -1.79
CA LYS A 78 12.45 9.74 -2.21
C LYS A 78 11.05 10.28 -2.47
N LYS A 79 10.16 9.46 -3.06
CA LYS A 79 8.75 9.81 -3.28
C LYS A 79 7.85 8.62 -2.98
N LEU A 80 6.88 8.82 -2.10
CA LEU A 80 5.81 7.87 -1.81
C LEU A 80 4.49 8.41 -2.37
N VAL A 81 3.79 7.60 -3.16
CA VAL A 81 2.43 7.87 -3.62
C VAL A 81 1.50 6.89 -2.92
N LEU A 82 0.65 7.40 -2.03
CA LEU A 82 -0.40 6.62 -1.37
C LEU A 82 -1.70 6.76 -2.15
N ILE A 83 -2.22 5.65 -2.67
CA ILE A 83 -3.56 5.62 -3.26
C ILE A 83 -4.57 5.50 -2.13
N SER A 84 -5.28 6.60 -1.87
CA SER A 84 -6.33 6.67 -0.87
C SER A 84 -7.72 6.49 -1.50
N THR A 85 -8.76 6.70 -0.71
CA THR A 85 -10.16 6.54 -1.10
C THR A 85 -11.00 7.71 -0.59
N VAL A 86 -12.13 7.97 -1.25
CA VAL A 86 -13.16 8.91 -0.77
C VAL A 86 -13.73 8.51 0.59
N GLY A 87 -13.56 7.26 1.02
CA GLY A 87 -13.99 6.77 2.34
C GLY A 87 -13.33 7.45 3.55
N VAL A 88 -12.34 8.32 3.33
CA VAL A 88 -11.83 9.22 4.39
C VAL A 88 -12.82 10.31 4.77
N TYR A 89 -13.80 10.60 3.92
CA TYR A 89 -14.84 11.59 4.17
C TYR A 89 -16.09 10.92 4.74
N LYS A 90 -16.65 11.52 5.80
CA LYS A 90 -17.91 11.05 6.40
C LYS A 90 -19.08 11.09 5.42
N ASN A 91 -19.13 12.12 4.59
CA ASN A 91 -20.13 12.33 3.55
C ASN A 91 -19.41 12.69 2.24
N PRO A 92 -19.05 11.70 1.41
CA PRO A 92 -18.50 11.97 0.08
C PRO A 92 -19.61 12.53 -0.82
N ASN A 93 -19.24 13.47 -1.70
CA ASN A 93 -20.16 14.17 -2.61
C ASN A 93 -20.58 13.31 -3.80
#